data_AF-A0A9N7ZDZ5-F1
#
_entry.id   AF-A0A9N7ZDZ5-F1
#
_cell.length_a   1.000
_cell.length_b   1.000
_cell.length_c   1.000
_cell.angle_alpha   90.00
_cell.angle_beta   90.00
_cell.angle_gamma   90.00
#
_symmetry.space_group_name_H-M   'P 1'
#
loop_
_entity.id
_entity.type
_entity.pdbx_description
1 polymer ?
#
loop_
_entity_poly.entity_id
_entity_poly.type
_entity_poly.pdbx_seq_one_letter_code
_entity_poly.pdbx_strand_id
1 'polypeptide(L)'
;MMLSCSALVLALLVSQTRSFLTSEDDGVPEEWVLLHVVQGHIGAGNYSYLRLNHDGRIILHMQSLKGDADLYVSDKTLQPSYDTYKLQSATCGQDVVVVPGDFVRPVGIGIYGHPSHLESEFEMRVFYDQTVPLNPFDAGLDTSGDEPKQPPQAADEKEASITLQQPVPEQGDDCSTVHTWCQHLS
;
A
#
# COMPACT_ATOMS: atom_id res chain seq x y z
N MET A 1 5.72 21.32 65.04
CA MET A 1 6.11 20.11 64.28
C MET A 1 4.86 19.55 63.62
N MET A 2 4.51 20.00 62.41
CA MET A 2 3.48 19.38 61.54
C MET A 2 3.62 19.96 60.11
N LEU A 3 4.75 19.71 59.46
CA LEU A 3 4.91 19.90 58.01
C LEU A 3 5.72 18.73 57.48
N SER A 4 5.07 17.58 57.28
CA SER A 4 5.77 16.37 56.79
C SER A 4 4.96 15.49 55.84
N CYS A 5 3.66 15.70 55.65
CA CYS A 5 2.85 14.70 54.93
C CYS A 5 2.36 15.14 53.54
N SER A 6 2.29 16.45 53.25
CA SER A 6 1.68 16.92 51.99
C SER A 6 2.63 16.95 50.79
N ALA A 7 3.95 16.97 51.00
CA ALA A 7 4.92 17.03 49.91
C ALA A 7 5.19 15.66 49.27
N LEU A 8 4.95 14.56 49.98
CA LEU A 8 5.20 13.20 49.47
C LEU A 8 4.11 12.71 48.52
N VAL A 9 2.86 13.18 48.65
CA VAL A 9 1.75 12.75 47.79
C VAL A 9 1.82 13.36 46.39
N LEU A 10 2.34 14.60 46.26
CA LEU A 10 2.50 15.27 44.96
C LEU A 10 3.67 14.71 44.13
N ALA A 11 4.70 14.14 44.77
CA ALA A 11 5.82 13.53 44.06
C ALA A 11 5.48 12.14 43.45
N LEU A 12 4.50 11.43 44.03
CA LEU A 12 4.07 10.11 43.54
C LEU A 12 3.11 10.18 42.33
N LEU A 13 2.51 11.33 42.05
CA LEU A 13 1.57 11.49 40.93
C LEU A 13 2.24 11.86 39.60
N VAL A 14 3.54 12.22 39.59
CA VAL A 14 4.25 12.60 38.36
C VAL A 14 4.95 11.40 37.68
N SER A 15 4.97 10.23 38.31
CA SER A 15 5.72 9.06 37.81
C SER A 15 4.94 8.16 36.86
N GLN A 16 3.65 8.39 36.60
CA GLN A 16 2.79 7.45 35.86
C GLN A 16 2.34 7.94 34.48
N THR A 17 3.09 8.81 33.81
CA THR A 17 2.87 9.13 32.39
C THR A 17 4.15 8.94 31.56
N ARG A 18 4.85 7.82 31.77
CA ARG A 18 5.68 7.22 30.71
C ARG A 18 4.87 6.17 29.98
N SER A 19 3.72 6.58 29.46
CA SER A 19 2.97 5.75 28.53
C SER A 19 3.71 5.79 27.20
N PHE A 20 4.55 4.77 27.01
CA PHE A 20 4.77 4.06 25.75
C PHE A 20 4.67 4.94 24.50
N LEU A 21 5.77 5.62 24.16
CA LEU A 21 6.14 5.77 22.76
C LEU A 21 7.02 4.58 22.39
N THR A 22 6.45 3.37 22.42
CA THR A 22 6.98 2.35 21.52
C THR A 22 6.56 2.81 20.15
N SER A 23 7.49 3.44 19.41
CA SER A 23 7.45 3.33 17.97
C SER A 23 7.33 1.83 17.73
N GLU A 24 6.18 1.39 17.25
CA GLU A 24 6.02 0.04 16.76
C GLU A 24 7.11 -0.10 15.70
N ASP A 25 8.17 -0.80 16.08
CA ASP A 25 9.17 -1.26 15.13
C ASP A 25 8.41 -2.25 14.27
N ASP A 26 7.80 -1.75 13.19
CA ASP A 26 6.90 -2.49 12.30
C ASP A 26 7.59 -3.65 11.56
N GLY A 27 8.78 -4.05 11.99
CA GLY A 27 9.60 -5.06 11.35
C GLY A 27 10.04 -4.66 9.95
N VAL A 28 9.97 -3.37 9.61
CA VAL A 28 10.39 -2.85 8.31
C VAL A 28 11.93 -2.75 8.29
N PRO A 29 12.61 -3.45 7.37
CA PRO A 29 14.06 -3.40 7.26
C PRO A 29 14.56 -1.98 6.94
N GLU A 30 15.71 -1.59 7.50
CA GLU A 30 16.30 -0.25 7.31
C GLU A 30 16.69 0.03 5.84
N GLU A 31 16.93 -1.02 5.06
CA GLU A 31 17.23 -0.96 3.63
C GLU A 31 16.04 -0.55 2.74
N TRP A 32 14.82 -0.57 3.27
CA TRP A 32 13.61 -0.22 2.53
C TRP A 32 13.36 1.27 2.59
N VAL A 33 13.37 1.92 1.43
CA VAL A 33 13.06 3.35 1.34
C VAL A 33 11.58 3.54 1.13
N LEU A 34 10.91 4.22 2.07
CA LEU A 34 9.51 4.59 1.94
C LEU A 34 9.34 5.59 0.79
N LEU A 35 8.59 5.18 -0.23
CA LEU A 35 8.24 6.02 -1.37
C LEU A 35 6.92 6.75 -1.12
N HIS A 36 5.88 6.01 -0.72
CA HIS A 36 4.54 6.57 -0.53
C HIS A 36 3.78 5.93 0.62
N VAL A 37 2.82 6.70 1.13
CA VAL A 37 1.74 6.21 1.97
C VAL A 37 0.42 6.50 1.25
N VAL A 38 -0.40 5.48 1.07
CA VAL A 38 -1.71 5.56 0.44
C VAL A 38 -2.75 5.11 1.46
N GLN A 39 -3.76 5.93 1.70
CA GLN A 39 -4.89 5.58 2.57
C GLN A 39 -6.18 5.59 1.77
N GLY A 40 -7.14 4.77 2.18
CA GLY A 40 -8.43 4.70 1.48
C GLY A 40 -9.49 3.90 2.21
N HIS A 41 -10.70 3.95 1.64
CA HIS A 41 -11.89 3.24 2.12
C HIS A 41 -12.48 2.46 0.94
N ILE A 42 -12.88 1.21 1.16
CA ILE A 42 -13.52 0.37 0.14
C ILE A 42 -14.76 -0.31 0.74
N GLY A 43 -15.88 -0.25 0.01
CA GLY A 43 -17.10 -0.96 0.37
C GLY A 43 -17.01 -2.47 0.15
N ALA A 44 -17.85 -3.23 0.86
CA ALA A 44 -17.97 -4.67 0.71
C ALA A 44 -18.09 -5.10 -0.76
N GLY A 45 -17.23 -6.02 -1.19
CA GLY A 45 -17.27 -6.59 -2.54
C GLY A 45 -16.78 -5.66 -3.65
N ASN A 46 -16.25 -4.48 -3.33
CA ASN A 46 -15.77 -3.51 -4.31
C ASN A 46 -14.23 -3.44 -4.35
N TYR A 47 -13.71 -2.73 -5.35
CA TYR A 47 -12.28 -2.54 -5.58
C TYR A 47 -11.88 -1.07 -5.60
N SER A 48 -10.66 -0.81 -5.13
CA SER A 48 -9.88 0.38 -5.49
C SER A 48 -8.65 -0.04 -6.29
N TYR A 49 -8.33 0.70 -7.34
CA TYR A 49 -7.22 0.36 -8.25
C TYR A 49 -6.13 1.42 -8.24
N LEU A 50 -4.89 0.97 -8.16
CA LEU A 50 -3.69 1.79 -8.21
C LEU A 50 -2.79 1.34 -9.37
N ARG A 51 -1.99 2.28 -9.89
CA ARG A 51 -0.94 1.99 -10.88
C ARG A 51 0.42 2.20 -10.26
N LEU A 52 1.28 1.19 -10.35
CA LEU A 52 2.67 1.25 -9.93
C LEU A 52 3.57 1.39 -11.15
N ASN A 53 4.12 2.59 -11.34
CA ASN A 53 5.03 2.93 -12.44
C ASN A 53 6.51 2.80 -12.06
N HIS A 54 6.84 2.76 -10.77
CA HIS A 54 8.23 2.78 -10.32
C HIS A 54 8.94 1.47 -10.71
N ASP A 55 10.14 1.60 -11.28
CA ASP A 55 10.98 0.47 -11.69
C ASP A 55 11.63 -0.23 -10.49
N GLY A 56 12.16 -1.43 -10.70
CA GLY A 56 12.84 -2.19 -9.65
C GLY A 56 11.89 -2.88 -8.67
N ARG A 57 12.46 -3.42 -7.59
CA ARG A 57 11.72 -4.23 -6.60
C ARG A 57 10.99 -3.32 -5.61
N ILE A 58 9.67 -3.48 -5.53
CA ILE A 58 8.79 -2.66 -4.71
C ILE A 58 8.09 -3.54 -3.68
N ILE A 59 8.00 -3.09 -2.43
CA ILE A 59 7.24 -3.76 -1.39
C ILE A 59 5.97 -2.95 -1.15
N LEU A 60 4.83 -3.64 -1.24
CA LEU A 60 3.53 -3.12 -0.82
C LEU A 60 3.27 -3.68 0.58
N HIS A 61 3.11 -2.80 1.56
CA HIS A 61 2.89 -3.14 2.95
C HIS A 61 1.58 -2.49 3.41
N MET A 62 0.49 -3.25 3.36
CA MET A 62 -0.87 -2.77 3.60
C MET A 62 -1.45 -3.29 4.91
N GLN A 63 -1.90 -2.37 5.76
CA GLN A 63 -2.60 -2.68 7.00
C GLN A 63 -4.07 -2.29 6.86
N SER A 64 -4.96 -3.23 7.17
CA SER A 64 -6.37 -2.93 7.39
C SER A 64 -6.53 -2.20 8.73
N LEU A 65 -6.99 -0.95 8.71
CA LEU A 65 -7.27 -0.14 9.90
C LEU A 65 -8.66 -0.50 10.49
N LYS A 66 -9.58 -0.90 9.61
CA LYS A 66 -10.94 -1.34 9.92
C LYS A 66 -11.40 -2.29 8.82
N GLY A 67 -12.23 -3.27 9.17
CA GLY A 67 -12.70 -4.26 8.21
C GLY A 67 -11.58 -5.21 7.79
N ASP A 68 -11.60 -5.63 6.53
CA ASP A 68 -10.64 -6.57 5.95
C ASP A 68 -10.47 -6.24 4.47
N ALA A 69 -9.38 -5.54 4.15
CA ALA A 69 -9.00 -5.21 2.79
C ALA A 69 -7.92 -6.19 2.31
N ASP A 70 -8.11 -6.76 1.13
CA ASP A 70 -7.19 -7.73 0.52
C ASP A 70 -6.43 -7.11 -0.66
N LEU A 71 -5.19 -7.54 -0.89
CA LEU A 71 -4.29 -7.00 -1.91
C LEU A 71 -4.05 -8.00 -3.07
N TYR A 72 -4.25 -7.52 -4.30
CA TYR A 72 -4.03 -8.28 -5.54
C TYR A 72 -3.17 -7.48 -6.51
N VAL A 73 -2.23 -8.14 -7.19
CA VAL A 73 -1.24 -7.47 -8.06
C VAL A 73 -1.05 -8.23 -9.38
N SER A 74 -0.92 -7.48 -10.48
CA SER A 74 -0.68 -8.05 -11.82
C SER A 74 0.12 -7.11 -12.72
N ASP A 75 1.04 -7.68 -13.51
CA ASP A 75 1.73 -7.02 -14.62
C ASP A 75 1.03 -7.25 -15.98
N LYS A 76 -0.09 -7.97 -15.99
CA LYS A 76 -0.86 -8.28 -17.21
C LYS A 76 -2.14 -7.46 -17.34
N THR A 77 -2.63 -6.91 -16.23
CA THR A 77 -3.85 -6.09 -16.18
C THR A 77 -3.70 -5.00 -15.14
N LEU A 78 -4.32 -3.84 -15.42
CA LEU A 78 -4.39 -2.71 -14.49
C LEU A 78 -5.55 -2.82 -13.49
N GLN A 79 -6.38 -3.85 -13.61
CA GLN A 79 -7.53 -4.15 -12.75
C GLN A 79 -7.48 -5.62 -12.32
N PRO A 80 -6.50 -6.03 -11.50
CA PRO A 80 -6.48 -7.39 -10.96
C PRO A 80 -7.66 -7.61 -9.99
N SER A 81 -8.15 -8.85 -9.91
CA SER A 81 -9.27 -9.23 -9.03
C SER A 81 -8.91 -10.48 -8.24
N TYR A 82 -9.83 -10.95 -7.38
CA TYR A 82 -9.65 -12.19 -6.62
C TYR A 82 -9.52 -13.44 -7.51
N ASP A 83 -10.03 -13.38 -8.75
CA ASP A 83 -9.89 -14.47 -9.73
C ASP A 83 -8.71 -14.26 -10.69
N THR A 84 -8.25 -13.01 -10.86
CA THR A 84 -7.27 -12.64 -11.89
C THR A 84 -6.14 -11.81 -11.29
N TYR A 85 -5.07 -12.49 -10.85
CA TYR A 85 -3.89 -11.87 -10.27
C TYR A 85 -2.62 -12.69 -10.58
N LYS A 86 -1.46 -12.10 -10.31
CA LYS A 86 -0.16 -12.78 -10.36
C LYS A 86 0.45 -12.93 -8.97
N LEU A 87 0.25 -11.95 -8.09
CA LEU A 87 0.63 -11.98 -6.68
C LEU A 87 -0.57 -11.50 -5.84
N GLN A 88 -0.66 -11.98 -4.60
CA GLN A 88 -1.70 -11.55 -3.66
C GLN A 88 -1.21 -11.64 -2.21
N SER A 89 -1.89 -10.92 -1.32
CA SER A 89 -1.95 -11.18 0.11
C SER A 89 -3.36 -10.83 0.57
N ALA A 90 -4.05 -11.78 1.20
CA ALA A 90 -5.44 -11.68 1.62
C ALA A 90 -5.55 -12.25 3.03
N THR A 91 -5.13 -11.47 4.01
CA THR A 91 -5.05 -11.88 5.42
C THR A 91 -5.79 -10.89 6.28
N CYS A 92 -6.37 -11.34 7.40
CA CYS A 92 -7.09 -10.47 8.32
C CYS A 92 -6.14 -9.61 9.21
N GLY A 93 -4.99 -9.21 8.68
CA GLY A 93 -3.89 -8.58 9.40
C GLY A 93 -3.05 -7.69 8.48
N GLN A 94 -1.73 -7.85 8.57
CA GLN A 94 -0.79 -7.12 7.73
C GLN A 94 -0.58 -7.88 6.42
N ASP A 95 -0.91 -7.24 5.30
CA ASP A 95 -0.68 -7.78 3.96
C ASP A 95 0.60 -7.23 3.35
N VAL A 96 1.49 -8.13 2.93
CA VAL A 96 2.78 -7.77 2.33
C VAL A 96 2.97 -8.48 1.01
N VAL A 97 3.20 -7.71 -0.05
CA VAL A 97 3.50 -8.23 -1.40
C VAL A 97 4.78 -7.60 -1.92
N VAL A 98 5.75 -8.45 -2.28
CA VAL A 98 6.98 -8.02 -2.96
C VAL A 98 6.75 -8.10 -4.47
N VAL A 99 6.72 -6.95 -5.13
CA VAL A 99 6.60 -6.82 -6.58
C VAL A 99 7.99 -6.86 -7.21
N PRO A 100 8.30 -7.90 -8.01
CA PRO A 100 9.59 -8.03 -8.68
C PRO A 100 9.88 -6.86 -9.64
N GLY A 101 11.17 -6.58 -9.86
CA GLY A 101 11.61 -5.52 -10.77
C GLY A 101 11.49 -5.85 -12.26
N ASP A 102 11.31 -7.13 -12.60
CA ASP A 102 11.10 -7.62 -13.96
C ASP A 102 9.62 -7.62 -14.39
N PHE A 103 8.70 -7.19 -13.51
CA PHE A 103 7.30 -7.01 -13.87
C PHE A 103 7.17 -5.86 -14.87
N VAL A 104 6.41 -6.11 -15.94
CA VAL A 104 6.11 -5.08 -16.93
C VAL A 104 5.32 -3.96 -16.26
N ARG A 105 5.86 -2.74 -16.30
CA ARG A 105 5.22 -1.54 -15.78
C ARG A 105 4.31 -0.90 -16.84
N PRO A 106 3.18 -0.26 -16.46
CA PRO A 106 2.66 -0.15 -15.09
C PRO A 106 2.11 -1.48 -14.55
N VAL A 107 2.38 -1.74 -13.28
CA VAL A 107 1.75 -2.85 -12.55
C VAL A 107 0.42 -2.39 -11.98
N GLY A 108 -0.62 -3.19 -12.22
CA GLY A 108 -1.93 -3.02 -11.63
C GLY A 108 -1.95 -3.55 -10.20
N ILE A 109 -2.52 -2.76 -9.29
CA ILE A 109 -2.77 -3.14 -7.90
C ILE A 109 -4.27 -2.97 -7.66
N GLY A 110 -4.91 -4.01 -7.16
CA GLY A 110 -6.31 -4.03 -6.77
C GLY A 110 -6.41 -4.25 -5.26
N ILE A 111 -7.17 -3.40 -4.59
CA ILE A 111 -7.46 -3.49 -3.17
C ILE A 111 -8.94 -3.80 -3.06
N TYR A 112 -9.26 -4.97 -2.49
CA TYR A 112 -10.60 -5.51 -2.42
C TYR A 112 -11.17 -5.39 -1.01
N GLY A 113 -12.41 -4.92 -0.86
CA GLY A 113 -13.09 -4.96 0.44
C GLY A 113 -13.77 -6.31 0.65
N HIS A 114 -13.33 -7.09 1.64
CA HIS A 114 -13.90 -8.40 1.90
C HIS A 114 -15.41 -8.30 2.25
N PRO A 115 -16.31 -9.12 1.68
CA PRO A 115 -17.76 -8.97 1.84
C PRO A 115 -18.31 -9.13 3.28
N SER A 116 -17.52 -9.69 4.21
CA SER A 116 -17.92 -9.81 5.62
C SER A 116 -17.91 -8.47 6.36
N HIS A 117 -17.31 -7.43 5.78
CA HIS A 117 -17.23 -6.10 6.35
C HIS A 117 -17.89 -5.11 5.40
N LEU A 118 -18.87 -4.34 5.89
CA LEU A 118 -19.62 -3.38 5.07
C LEU A 118 -18.70 -2.35 4.40
N GLU A 119 -17.64 -1.98 5.09
CA GLU A 119 -16.60 -1.07 4.65
C GLU A 119 -15.29 -1.46 5.32
N SER A 120 -14.20 -1.34 4.56
CA SER A 120 -12.84 -1.53 5.04
C SER A 120 -12.03 -0.25 4.83
N GLU A 121 -11.21 0.09 5.82
CA GLU A 121 -10.28 1.23 5.79
C GLU A 121 -8.87 0.68 5.82
N PHE A 122 -7.97 1.23 5.01
CA PHE A 122 -6.60 0.72 4.90
C PHE A 122 -5.58 1.84 4.82
N GLU A 123 -4.36 1.50 5.24
CA GLU A 123 -3.14 2.24 4.95
C GLU A 123 -2.15 1.31 4.26
N MET A 124 -1.63 1.72 3.10
CA MET A 124 -0.59 1.02 2.37
C MET A 124 0.66 1.89 2.28
N ARG A 125 1.75 1.40 2.87
CA ARG A 125 3.09 1.94 2.71
C ARG A 125 3.77 1.23 1.55
N VAL A 126 4.38 2.00 0.66
CA VAL A 126 5.07 1.50 -0.53
C VAL A 126 6.55 1.79 -0.38
N PHE A 127 7.35 0.73 -0.42
CA PHE A 127 8.79 0.80 -0.23
C PHE A 127 9.55 0.36 -1.47
N TYR A 128 10.75 0.91 -1.65
CA TYR A 128 11.73 0.45 -2.62
C TYR A 128 12.81 -0.38 -1.92
N ASP A 129 13.07 -1.58 -2.43
CA ASP A 129 14.13 -2.47 -1.93
C ASP A 129 15.47 -2.13 -2.59
N GLN A 130 16.40 -1.52 -1.84
CA GLN A 130 17.72 -1.18 -2.36
C GLN A 130 18.71 -2.36 -2.39
N THR A 131 18.37 -3.50 -1.78
CA THR A 131 19.32 -4.61 -1.61
C THR A 131 19.52 -5.45 -2.86
N VAL A 132 18.65 -5.30 -3.86
CA VAL A 132 18.75 -6.00 -5.13
C VAL A 132 19.54 -5.11 -6.09
N PRO A 133 20.79 -5.47 -6.44
CA PRO A 133 21.55 -4.71 -7.40
C PRO A 133 20.79 -4.70 -8.74
N LEU A 134 20.69 -3.51 -9.36
CA LEU A 134 20.41 -3.44 -10.79
C LEU A 134 21.41 -4.37 -11.50
N ASN A 135 20.91 -5.22 -12.38
CA ASN A 135 21.66 -6.32 -12.96
C ASN A 135 23.03 -5.79 -13.47
N PRO A 136 24.17 -6.37 -13.06
CA PRO A 136 25.50 -5.83 -13.43
C PRO A 136 25.73 -5.72 -14.94
N PHE A 137 24.93 -6.43 -15.74
CA PHE A 137 24.98 -6.45 -17.20
C PHE A 137 24.19 -5.31 -17.86
N ASP A 138 23.28 -4.63 -17.15
CA ASP A 138 22.58 -3.45 -17.68
C ASP A 138 23.47 -2.19 -17.64
N ALA A 139 24.53 -2.21 -16.83
CA ALA A 139 25.55 -1.16 -16.77
C ALA A 139 26.65 -1.29 -17.85
N GLY A 140 26.53 -2.25 -18.77
CA GLY A 140 27.64 -2.73 -19.62
C GLY A 140 27.53 -2.49 -21.13
N LEU A 141 26.60 -1.66 -21.61
CA LEU A 141 26.42 -1.39 -23.05
C LEU A 141 26.64 0.07 -23.45
N ASP A 142 27.61 0.74 -22.83
CA ASP A 142 28.23 1.94 -23.40
C ASP A 142 29.65 1.58 -23.87
N THR A 143 29.73 0.99 -25.07
CA THR A 143 31.02 0.76 -25.73
C THR A 143 31.59 2.09 -26.24
N SER A 144 32.65 2.53 -25.54
CA SER A 144 33.85 3.25 -25.99
C SER A 144 33.73 4.71 -26.49
N GLY A 145 34.36 5.60 -25.71
CA GLY A 145 34.89 6.89 -26.14
C GLY A 145 35.57 7.64 -24.98
N ASP A 146 36.89 7.57 -24.90
CA ASP A 146 37.76 8.27 -23.92
C ASP A 146 37.53 9.80 -23.86
N GLU A 147 37.28 10.36 -22.67
CA GLU A 147 38.01 11.49 -22.05
C GLU A 147 37.42 11.86 -20.65
N PRO A 148 38.22 12.34 -19.68
CA PRO A 148 37.76 12.60 -18.31
C PRO A 148 37.24 14.04 -18.13
N LYS A 149 35.97 14.20 -17.75
CA LYS A 149 35.41 15.48 -17.26
C LYS A 149 34.44 15.28 -16.10
N GLN A 150 34.84 15.84 -14.95
CA GLN A 150 34.10 16.52 -13.87
C GLN A 150 32.65 16.07 -13.53
N PRO A 151 32.30 15.91 -12.23
CA PRO A 151 31.01 15.33 -11.84
C PRO A 151 29.84 16.28 -12.17
N PRO A 152 28.78 15.80 -12.82
CA PRO A 152 27.54 16.54 -12.91
C PRO A 152 26.78 16.41 -11.58
N GLN A 153 26.43 17.58 -11.06
CA GLN A 153 25.47 17.80 -9.99
C GLN A 153 24.07 17.28 -10.37
N ALA A 154 23.36 16.80 -9.35
CA ALA A 154 21.90 16.89 -9.16
C ALA A 154 20.99 16.81 -10.40
N ALA A 155 20.47 15.62 -10.65
CA ALA A 155 19.20 15.30 -11.33
C ALA A 155 18.98 13.80 -11.03
N ASP A 156 17.81 13.24 -10.73
CA ASP A 156 16.43 13.67 -10.91
C ASP A 156 15.65 12.82 -9.89
N GLU A 157 14.85 13.43 -9.03
CA GLU A 157 13.88 12.70 -8.21
C GLU A 157 12.77 12.25 -9.16
N LYS A 158 12.96 11.08 -9.78
CA LYS A 158 11.91 10.44 -10.55
C LYS A 158 10.83 10.02 -9.55
N GLU A 159 9.86 10.90 -9.32
CA GLU A 159 8.69 10.63 -8.48
C GLU A 159 8.18 9.25 -8.83
N ALA A 160 8.26 8.32 -7.86
CA ALA A 160 7.35 7.21 -7.85
C ALA A 160 5.95 7.86 -7.98
N SER A 161 5.24 7.54 -9.06
CA SER A 161 3.88 8.03 -9.24
C SER A 161 2.98 6.83 -9.06
N ILE A 162 2.45 6.69 -7.84
CA ILE A 162 1.25 5.90 -7.61
C ILE A 162 0.07 6.82 -7.86
N THR A 163 -0.68 6.52 -8.91
CA THR A 163 -1.91 7.25 -9.22
C THR A 163 -3.10 6.37 -8.89
N LEU A 164 -4.03 6.92 -8.09
CA LEU A 164 -5.37 6.36 -7.94
C LEU A 164 -6.06 6.37 -9.30
N GLN A 165 -6.54 5.22 -9.74
CA GLN A 165 -7.43 5.19 -10.90
C GLN A 165 -8.78 5.75 -10.45
N GLN A 166 -9.30 6.74 -11.18
CA GLN A 166 -10.67 7.17 -10.98
C GLN A 166 -11.60 5.96 -11.18
N PRO A 167 -12.65 5.80 -10.35
CA PRO A 167 -13.63 4.74 -10.56
C PRO A 167 -14.16 4.86 -11.98
N VAL A 168 -14.05 3.79 -12.76
CA VAL A 168 -14.83 3.66 -13.99
C VAL A 168 -16.28 3.74 -13.54
N PRO A 169 -17.11 4.65 -14.08
CA PRO A 169 -18.52 4.66 -13.72
C PRO A 169 -19.04 3.27 -14.06
N GLU A 170 -19.54 2.54 -13.05
CA GLU A 170 -20.41 1.42 -13.33
C GLU A 170 -21.50 1.97 -14.24
N GLN A 171 -21.54 1.45 -15.46
CA GLN A 171 -22.66 1.66 -16.35
C GLN A 171 -23.85 1.11 -15.58
N GLY A 172 -24.61 2.00 -14.95
CA GLY A 172 -25.73 1.62 -14.10
C GLY A 172 -26.71 0.80 -14.93
N ASP A 173 -26.68 -0.51 -14.73
CA ASP A 173 -27.81 -1.35 -15.08
C ASP A 173 -28.92 -0.96 -14.12
N ASP A 174 -29.79 -0.12 -14.67
CA ASP A 174 -30.98 0.45 -14.06
C ASP A 174 -31.81 -0.65 -13.40
N CYS A 175 -31.74 -0.72 -12.07
CA CYS A 175 -32.64 -1.51 -11.24
C CYS A 175 -34.01 -0.83 -11.16
N SER A 176 -34.63 -0.55 -12.31
CA SER A 176 -36.00 -0.05 -12.43
C SER A 176 -36.92 -1.01 -13.20
N THR A 177 -36.40 -2.08 -13.79
CA THR A 177 -37.20 -3.05 -14.58
C THR A 177 -37.25 -4.45 -13.96
N VAL A 178 -37.52 -4.54 -12.65
CA VAL A 178 -37.95 -5.82 -12.02
C VAL A 178 -39.17 -5.60 -11.14
N HIS A 179 -40.12 -4.81 -11.62
CA HIS A 179 -41.45 -4.67 -11.02
C HIS A 179 -42.55 -4.98 -12.04
N THR A 180 -42.47 -6.10 -12.78
CA THR A 180 -43.62 -6.51 -13.64
C THR A 180 -43.73 -7.99 -13.99
N TRP A 181 -43.23 -8.93 -13.16
CA TRP A 181 -43.51 -10.37 -13.41
C TRP A 181 -43.73 -11.18 -12.12
N CYS A 182 -44.50 -10.64 -11.17
CA CYS A 182 -44.98 -11.41 -10.00
C CYS A 182 -46.50 -11.27 -9.76
N GLN A 183 -47.28 -11.14 -10.83
CA GLN A 183 -48.74 -11.30 -10.79
C GLN A 183 -49.19 -12.01 -12.07
N HIS A 184 -49.07 -13.33 -12.09
CA HIS A 184 -49.94 -14.28 -12.80
C HIS A 184 -49.35 -15.68 -12.53
N LEU A 185 -49.68 -16.24 -11.36
CA LEU A 185 -49.74 -17.67 -11.05
C LEU A 185 -49.99 -17.84 -9.53
N SER A 186 -51.24 -17.61 -9.13
CA SER A 186 -52.01 -18.31 -8.08
C SER A 186 -53.37 -17.66 -7.94
#